data_AF-A0A0H5QJT8-F1
#
_entry.id   AF-A0A0H5QJT8-F1
#
_cell.length_a   1.000
_cell.length_b   1.000
_cell.length_c   1.000
_cell.angle_alpha   90.00
_cell.angle_beta   90.00
_cell.angle_gamma   90.00
#
_symmetry.space_group_name_H-M   'P 1'
#
loop_
_entity.id
_entity.type
_entity.pdbx_description
1 polymer ?
#
loop_
_entity_poly.entity_id
_entity_poly.type
_entity_poly.pdbx_seq_one_letter_code
_entity_poly.pdbx_strand_id
1 'polypeptide(L)'
;SSLNPHIDRLQRILMDDPVRSNPNAPPAPAVDTPYDLVVLGAGPAGLAAAAKALDLGAKVALIEKDQSSRDRWRMIRYIMSTVDYYCSREKNNGDRPDSSSSISVNPMQTDRDISDLHELGCEIFYGTGKLIGKNMAEVNGVQIPFKKAIIAVGCRSTDNSLKVAYESMSMSEFKPRNIVIIGATPSSISVALALSKIGHKLTIVTKESEIFNDAISSEVLNDYVRQLLQMSSIRIVTLNQFVRISQDPATGTLRVLLNSGPSLHHSVKADSVIIMEDDLPVFSEIGLDSAEQK
;
A
#
# COMPACT_ATOMS: atom_id res chain seq x y z
N SER A 1 -21.21 24.92 -4.70
CA SER A 1 -21.48 24.48 -3.32
C SER A 1 -20.21 23.87 -2.79
N SER A 2 -19.65 24.48 -1.75
CA SER A 2 -18.29 24.27 -1.23
C SER A 2 -18.04 22.82 -0.81
N LEU A 3 -17.01 22.20 -1.41
CA LEU A 3 -16.45 20.94 -0.94
C LEU A 3 -16.02 21.07 0.54
N ASN A 4 -16.22 19.98 1.27
CA ASN A 4 -16.02 19.87 2.71
C ASN A 4 -14.55 20.20 3.11
N PRO A 5 -14.30 21.14 4.05
CA PRO A 5 -12.95 21.60 4.44
C PRO A 5 -12.03 20.49 5.00
N HIS A 6 -12.58 19.31 5.32
CA HIS A 6 -11.79 18.14 5.74
C HIS A 6 -11.22 17.32 4.57
N ILE A 7 -11.88 17.30 3.41
CA ILE A 7 -11.37 16.65 2.19
C ILE A 7 -10.17 17.46 1.68
N ASP A 8 -10.30 18.78 1.70
CA ASP A 8 -9.22 19.72 1.45
C ASP A 8 -8.03 19.49 2.39
N ARG A 9 -8.24 19.09 3.64
CA ARG A 9 -7.16 18.83 4.61
C ARG A 9 -6.44 17.52 4.34
N LEU A 10 -7.13 16.45 3.96
CA LEU A 10 -6.48 15.17 3.60
C LEU A 10 -5.82 15.23 2.22
N GLN A 11 -6.44 15.91 1.25
CA GLN A 11 -5.77 16.24 -0.01
C GLN A 11 -4.58 17.18 0.22
N ARG A 12 -4.62 18.10 1.19
CA ARG A 12 -3.45 18.89 1.60
C ARG A 12 -2.42 18.09 2.40
N ILE A 13 -2.80 17.10 3.19
CA ILE A 13 -1.81 16.21 3.84
C ILE A 13 -1.14 15.29 2.79
N LEU A 14 -1.85 14.93 1.72
CA LEU A 14 -1.33 14.13 0.61
C LEU A 14 -0.66 14.97 -0.50
N MET A 15 -0.97 16.26 -0.64
CA MET A 15 -0.47 17.14 -1.72
C MET A 15 0.25 18.42 -1.26
N ASP A 16 0.06 18.87 -0.01
CA ASP A 16 0.64 20.08 0.61
C ASP A 16 1.49 19.73 1.85
N ASP A 17 2.28 18.66 1.78
CA ASP A 17 3.47 18.57 2.64
C ASP A 17 4.57 19.41 1.96
N PRO A 18 5.11 20.47 2.61
CA PRO A 18 6.09 21.37 1.99
C PRO A 18 7.46 20.71 1.75
N VAL A 19 7.61 19.42 2.07
CA VAL A 19 8.80 18.63 1.75
C VAL A 19 8.69 18.11 0.30
N ARG A 20 8.39 19.02 -0.63
CA ARG A 20 8.72 18.79 -2.04
C ARG A 20 10.23 18.67 -2.11
N SER A 21 10.71 17.55 -2.65
CA SER A 21 12.03 17.47 -3.27
C SER A 21 12.19 18.70 -4.16
N ASN A 22 12.90 19.72 -3.69
CA ASN A 22 13.30 20.81 -4.54
C ASN A 22 14.44 20.25 -5.40
N PRO A 23 14.25 20.01 -6.71
CA PRO A 23 15.34 19.55 -7.58
C PRO A 23 16.46 20.61 -7.69
N ASN A 24 16.22 21.84 -7.20
CA ASN A 24 17.21 22.91 -7.04
C ASN A 24 17.69 23.07 -5.59
N ALA A 25 17.40 22.13 -4.69
CA ALA A 25 18.06 22.12 -3.38
C ALA A 25 19.57 21.96 -3.62
N PRO A 26 20.43 22.76 -2.97
CA PRO A 26 21.86 22.56 -3.05
C PRO A 26 22.18 21.09 -2.67
N PRO A 27 23.15 20.45 -3.34
CA PRO A 27 23.53 19.09 -3.01
C PRO A 27 23.77 19.01 -1.51
N ALA A 28 23.22 17.97 -0.87
CA ALA A 28 23.44 17.75 0.56
C ALA A 28 24.96 17.80 0.81
N PRO A 29 25.40 18.48 1.89
CA PRO A 29 26.82 18.62 2.17
C PRO A 29 27.48 17.24 2.21
N ALA A 30 28.76 17.17 1.81
CA ALA A 30 29.52 15.95 1.87
C ALA A 30 29.45 15.35 3.28
N VAL A 31 29.12 14.07 3.38
CA VAL A 31 29.01 13.38 4.67
C VAL A 31 30.42 13.06 5.15
N ASP A 32 30.98 13.93 5.99
CA ASP A 32 32.36 13.78 6.50
C ASP A 32 32.53 12.63 7.51
N THR A 33 31.44 12.16 8.13
CA THR A 33 31.47 11.08 9.14
C THR A 33 30.50 9.95 8.79
N PRO A 34 30.97 8.69 8.76
CA PRO A 34 30.11 7.55 8.45
C PRO A 34 28.92 7.43 9.40
N TYR A 35 27.75 7.10 8.86
CA TYR A 35 26.60 6.68 9.66
C TYR A 35 26.87 5.32 10.30
N ASP A 36 26.31 5.09 11.48
CA ASP A 36 26.33 3.76 12.09
C ASP A 36 25.42 2.80 11.32
N LEU A 37 24.31 3.31 10.79
CA LEU A 37 23.33 2.57 10.01
C LEU A 37 22.77 3.41 8.86
N VAL A 38 22.78 2.84 7.66
CA VAL A 38 21.93 3.29 6.54
C VAL A 38 20.75 2.34 6.39
N VAL A 39 19.55 2.88 6.22
CA VAL A 39 18.33 2.12 5.91
C VAL A 39 17.84 2.53 4.53
N LEU A 40 17.78 1.57 3.61
CA LEU A 40 17.24 1.76 2.25
C LEU A 40 15.76 1.37 2.24
N GLY A 41 14.86 2.35 2.14
CA GLY A 41 13.41 2.19 2.14
C GLY A 41 12.77 2.49 3.50
N ALA A 42 11.73 3.31 3.50
CA ALA A 42 10.93 3.76 4.64
C ALA A 42 9.56 3.06 4.69
N GLY A 43 9.51 1.79 4.28
CA GLY A 43 8.41 0.89 4.60
C GLY A 43 8.39 0.48 6.08
N PRO A 44 7.45 -0.38 6.51
CA PRO A 44 7.29 -0.76 7.92
C PRO A 44 8.57 -1.32 8.55
N ALA A 45 9.30 -2.17 7.81
CA ALA A 45 10.56 -2.73 8.28
C ALA A 45 11.66 -1.65 8.41
N GLY A 46 11.73 -0.71 7.45
CA GLY A 46 12.71 0.35 7.44
C GLY A 46 12.50 1.37 8.56
N LEU A 47 11.26 1.81 8.76
CA LEU A 47 10.88 2.73 9.84
C LEU A 47 11.15 2.09 11.21
N ALA A 48 10.75 0.84 11.41
CA ALA A 48 11.00 0.13 12.67
C ALA A 48 12.49 -0.06 12.95
N ALA A 49 13.28 -0.40 11.92
CA ALA A 49 14.73 -0.55 12.03
C ALA A 49 15.43 0.77 12.38
N ALA A 50 15.07 1.85 11.69
CA ALA A 50 15.61 3.19 11.95
C ALA A 50 15.25 3.67 13.36
N ALA A 51 13.97 3.56 13.73
CA ALA A 51 13.48 3.87 15.08
C ALA A 51 14.30 3.15 16.15
N LYS A 52 14.47 1.83 16.01
CA LYS A 52 15.19 1.03 16.99
C LYS A 52 16.68 1.39 17.05
N ALA A 53 17.30 1.72 15.92
CA ALA A 53 18.70 2.14 15.89
C ALA A 53 18.91 3.49 16.57
N LEU A 54 18.00 4.46 16.37
CA LEU A 54 18.00 5.74 17.08
C LEU A 54 17.83 5.55 18.59
N ASP A 55 16.90 4.68 19.00
CA ASP A 55 16.70 4.36 20.43
C ASP A 55 17.97 3.76 21.08
N LEU A 56 18.88 3.20 20.28
CA LEU A 56 20.18 2.67 20.72
C LEU A 56 21.32 3.69 20.60
N GLY A 57 21.02 4.94 20.22
CA GLY A 57 22.00 6.03 20.08
C GLY A 57 22.83 6.00 18.80
N ALA A 58 22.41 5.25 17.77
CA ALA A 58 23.12 5.18 16.50
C ALA A 58 22.89 6.45 15.65
N LYS A 59 23.91 6.88 14.89
CA LYS A 59 23.74 7.87 13.82
C LYS A 59 23.12 7.18 12.60
N VAL A 60 21.86 7.50 12.29
CA VAL A 60 21.07 6.82 11.25
C VAL A 60 20.81 7.73 10.05
N ALA A 61 20.99 7.18 8.86
CA ALA A 61 20.49 7.74 7.60
C ALA A 61 19.38 6.85 7.04
N LEU A 62 18.23 7.44 6.73
CA LEU A 62 17.10 6.77 6.07
C LEU A 62 16.96 7.31 4.65
N ILE A 63 16.95 6.42 3.68
CA ILE A 63 16.84 6.75 2.25
C ILE A 63 15.48 6.29 1.74
N GLU A 64 14.69 7.20 1.17
CA GLU A 64 13.37 6.89 0.62
C GLU A 64 13.16 7.55 -0.76
N LYS A 65 12.69 6.77 -1.73
CA LYS A 65 12.44 7.21 -3.10
C LYS A 65 11.11 7.93 -3.24
N ASP A 66 10.05 7.42 -2.61
CA ASP A 66 8.68 7.92 -2.76
C ASP A 66 7.81 7.56 -1.56
N GLN A 67 7.07 8.53 -1.03
CA GLN A 67 6.08 8.28 0.01
C GLN A 67 4.95 7.35 -0.45
N SER A 68 4.63 7.32 -1.76
CA SER A 68 3.55 6.49 -2.33
C SER A 68 3.84 4.98 -2.28
N SER A 69 5.12 4.59 -2.14
CA SER A 69 5.51 3.18 -2.00
C SER A 69 4.94 2.51 -0.73
N ARG A 70 4.45 3.31 0.23
CA ARG A 70 3.89 2.89 1.53
C ARG A 70 2.37 2.64 1.50
N ASP A 71 1.72 2.98 0.40
CA ASP A 71 0.27 3.16 0.34
C ASP A 71 -0.52 1.86 0.53
N ARG A 72 -0.02 0.73 0.01
CA ARG A 72 -0.68 -0.58 0.13
C ARG A 72 -0.78 -1.05 1.58
N TRP A 73 0.31 -0.99 2.34
CA TRP A 73 0.31 -1.41 3.74
C TRP A 73 -0.59 -0.53 4.60
N ARG A 74 -0.48 0.79 4.43
CA ARG A 74 -1.32 1.77 5.13
C ARG A 74 -2.81 1.51 4.85
N MET A 75 -3.14 1.20 3.59
CA MET A 75 -4.50 0.85 3.18
C MET A 75 -5.02 -0.40 3.90
N ILE A 76 -4.28 -1.51 3.86
CA ILE A 76 -4.72 -2.77 4.49
C ILE A 76 -4.97 -2.51 5.99
N ARG A 77 -4.02 -1.89 6.69
CA ARG A 77 -4.21 -1.56 8.11
C ARG A 77 -5.41 -0.66 8.35
N TYR A 78 -5.59 0.35 7.51
CA TYR A 78 -6.73 1.25 7.59
C TYR A 78 -8.05 0.48 7.46
N ILE A 79 -8.19 -0.36 6.42
CA ILE A 79 -9.39 -1.17 6.20
C ILE A 79 -9.64 -2.09 7.39
N MET A 80 -8.61 -2.80 7.87
CA MET A 80 -8.74 -3.69 9.02
C MET A 80 -9.20 -2.93 10.27
N SER A 81 -8.54 -1.81 10.61
CA SER A 81 -8.92 -1.00 11.78
C SER A 81 -10.33 -0.42 11.69
N THR A 82 -10.75 -0.03 10.49
CA THR A 82 -12.11 0.43 10.20
C THR A 82 -13.13 -0.69 10.44
N VAL A 83 -12.86 -1.88 9.91
CA VAL A 83 -13.72 -3.06 10.08
C VAL A 83 -13.81 -3.45 11.56
N ASP A 84 -12.70 -3.50 12.28
CA ASP A 84 -12.65 -3.84 13.70
C ASP A 84 -13.45 -2.83 14.54
N TYR A 85 -13.32 -1.53 14.22
CA TYR A 85 -14.09 -0.48 14.86
C TYR A 85 -15.60 -0.67 14.66
N TYR A 86 -16.05 -0.89 13.42
CA TYR A 86 -17.47 -1.10 13.13
C TYR A 86 -18.02 -2.37 13.78
N CYS A 87 -17.29 -3.49 13.71
CA CYS A 87 -17.66 -4.74 14.37
C CYS A 87 -17.78 -4.57 15.89
N SER A 88 -16.92 -3.75 16.51
CA SER A 88 -16.95 -3.48 17.94
C SER A 88 -18.18 -2.66 18.34
N ARG A 89 -18.61 -1.71 17.49
CA ARG A 89 -19.83 -0.93 17.72
C ARG A 89 -21.10 -1.77 17.61
N GLU A 90 -21.19 -2.66 16.62
CA GLU A 90 -22.34 -3.57 16.47
C GLU A 90 -22.53 -4.42 17.73
N LYS A 91 -21.44 -4.96 18.28
CA LYS A 91 -21.47 -5.78 19.50
C LYS A 91 -21.92 -4.99 20.74
N ASN A 92 -21.49 -3.74 20.86
CA ASN A 92 -21.72 -2.95 22.06
C ASN A 92 -23.08 -2.22 22.07
N ASN A 93 -23.56 -1.79 20.90
CA ASN A 93 -24.77 -0.97 20.80
C ASN A 93 -25.95 -1.69 20.13
N GLY A 94 -25.77 -2.90 19.60
CA GLY A 94 -26.83 -3.65 18.89
C GLY A 94 -27.24 -3.06 17.53
N ASP A 95 -26.84 -1.81 17.25
CA ASP A 95 -27.07 -1.15 15.98
C ASP A 95 -25.96 -1.48 14.97
N ARG A 96 -26.39 -1.98 13.80
CA ARG A 96 -25.55 -1.89 12.61
C ARG A 96 -25.27 -0.41 12.34
N PRO A 97 -24.04 -0.03 11.97
CA PRO A 97 -23.71 1.36 11.72
C PRO A 97 -24.63 1.91 10.64
N ASP A 98 -25.46 2.90 10.97
CA ASP A 98 -26.30 3.55 9.97
C ASP A 98 -25.40 4.28 8.96
N SER A 99 -25.73 4.10 7.68
CA SER A 99 -25.08 4.63 6.48
C SER A 99 -24.99 6.17 6.41
N SER A 100 -25.51 6.86 7.42
CA SER A 100 -25.65 8.31 7.51
C SER A 100 -24.61 8.98 8.42
N SER A 101 -23.93 8.23 9.31
CA SER A 101 -22.92 8.80 10.19
C SER A 101 -21.56 8.85 9.50
N SER A 102 -21.13 10.05 9.08
CA SER A 102 -19.74 10.31 8.71
C SER A 102 -18.86 10.08 9.94
N ILE A 103 -18.08 9.00 9.95
CA ILE A 103 -17.22 8.65 11.08
C ILE A 103 -15.77 8.93 10.68
N SER A 104 -15.13 9.82 11.43
CA SER A 104 -13.69 9.98 11.41
C SER A 104 -13.06 8.74 12.06
N VAL A 105 -12.73 7.74 11.26
CA VAL A 105 -11.78 6.72 11.71
C VAL A 105 -10.47 7.47 11.88
N ASN A 106 -10.06 7.70 13.12
CA ASN A 106 -8.71 8.15 13.36
C ASN A 106 -7.87 6.92 13.01
N PRO A 107 -7.13 6.90 11.88
CA PRO A 107 -6.25 5.78 11.59
C PRO A 107 -5.40 5.61 12.84
N MET A 108 -5.60 4.48 13.52
CA MET A 108 -4.97 4.15 14.78
C MET A 108 -3.50 4.56 14.66
N GLN A 109 -3.03 5.51 15.49
CA GLN A 109 -1.67 6.09 15.49
C GLN A 109 -0.67 5.06 14.96
N THR A 110 -0.38 5.12 13.66
CA THR A 110 0.51 4.16 13.04
C THR A 110 1.92 4.57 13.38
N ASP A 111 2.73 3.59 13.79
CA ASP A 111 4.19 3.52 13.72
C ASP A 111 4.89 4.79 13.16
N ARG A 112 5.86 5.33 13.91
CA ARG A 112 6.66 6.54 13.61
C ARG A 112 6.76 6.82 12.10
N ASP A 113 6.21 7.94 11.64
CA ASP A 113 6.38 8.40 10.27
C ASP A 113 7.82 8.93 10.07
N ILE A 114 8.20 9.20 8.82
CA ILE A 114 9.50 9.79 8.48
C ILE A 114 9.72 11.09 9.26
N SER A 115 8.67 11.90 9.44
CA SER A 115 8.73 13.15 10.21
C SER A 115 9.08 12.89 11.68
N ASP A 116 8.48 11.88 12.31
CA ASP A 116 8.79 11.51 13.70
C ASP A 116 10.26 11.05 13.83
N LEU A 117 10.76 10.30 12.85
CA LEU A 117 12.16 9.87 12.84
C LEU A 117 13.12 11.04 12.63
N HIS A 118 12.76 11.99 11.78
CA HIS A 118 13.53 13.20 11.57
C HIS A 118 13.61 14.05 12.85
N GLU A 119 12.50 14.20 13.57
CA GLU A 119 12.47 14.87 14.89
C GLU A 119 13.33 14.18 15.94
N LEU A 120 13.50 12.85 15.84
CA LEU A 120 14.39 12.06 16.68
C LEU A 120 15.86 12.07 16.24
N GLY A 121 16.20 12.84 15.21
CA GLY A 121 17.58 13.01 14.73
C GLY A 121 18.02 12.03 13.64
N CYS A 122 17.09 11.32 13.00
CA CYS A 122 17.37 10.58 11.77
C CYS A 122 17.59 11.54 10.60
N GLU A 123 18.68 11.37 9.86
CA GLU A 123 18.86 12.12 8.63
C GLU A 123 18.11 11.45 7.49
N ILE A 124 17.35 12.23 6.72
CA ILE A 124 16.46 11.71 5.68
C ILE A 124 16.98 12.13 4.30
N PHE A 125 17.21 11.15 3.43
CA PHE A 125 17.62 11.36 2.04
C PHE A 125 16.49 10.94 1.11
N TYR A 126 15.95 11.90 0.36
CA TYR A 126 14.92 11.63 -0.63
C TYR A 126 15.52 11.36 -2.01
N GLY A 127 15.25 10.17 -2.54
CA GLY A 127 15.72 9.74 -3.84
C GLY A 127 15.90 8.24 -3.93
N THR A 128 16.18 7.75 -5.14
CA THR A 128 16.53 6.34 -5.34
C THR A 128 17.91 6.07 -4.74
N GLY A 129 17.95 5.33 -3.63
CA GLY A 129 19.18 4.89 -3.00
C GLY A 129 19.80 3.67 -3.67
N LYS A 130 21.12 3.69 -3.83
CA LYS A 130 21.90 2.57 -4.36
C LYS A 130 23.11 2.28 -3.50
N LEU A 131 23.41 1.00 -3.27
CA LEU A 131 24.71 0.58 -2.75
C LEU A 131 25.75 0.66 -3.88
N ILE A 132 26.83 1.41 -3.64
CA ILE A 132 27.94 1.56 -4.60
C ILE A 132 29.23 0.90 -4.10
N GLY A 133 29.16 0.24 -2.95
CA GLY A 133 30.24 -0.52 -2.34
C GLY A 133 29.80 -1.12 -1.01
N LYS A 134 30.69 -1.88 -0.36
CA LYS A 134 30.42 -2.56 0.92
C LYS A 134 29.94 -1.63 2.05
N ASN A 135 30.44 -0.39 2.08
CA ASN A 135 30.23 0.58 3.14
C ASN A 135 29.85 1.98 2.60
N MET A 136 29.29 2.02 1.38
CA MET A 136 28.96 3.26 0.70
C MET A 136 27.64 3.14 -0.05
N ALA A 137 26.73 4.06 0.24
CA ALA A 137 25.50 4.25 -0.51
C ALA A 137 25.57 5.56 -1.30
N GLU A 138 24.72 5.70 -2.31
CA GLU A 138 24.57 6.92 -3.09
C GLU A 138 23.10 7.27 -3.24
N VAL A 139 22.78 8.56 -3.11
CA VAL A 139 21.47 9.13 -3.42
C VAL A 139 21.69 10.43 -4.18
N ASN A 140 21.16 10.54 -5.40
CA ASN A 140 21.28 11.74 -6.24
C ASN A 140 22.74 12.24 -6.38
N GLY A 141 23.72 11.34 -6.46
CA GLY A 141 25.16 11.66 -6.52
C GLY A 141 25.82 11.99 -5.18
N VAL A 142 25.06 12.08 -4.08
CA VAL A 142 25.60 12.25 -2.72
C VAL A 142 26.05 10.88 -2.21
N GLN A 143 27.33 10.78 -1.85
CA GLN A 143 27.89 9.56 -1.26
C GLN A 143 27.67 9.55 0.25
N ILE A 144 27.17 8.42 0.75
CA ILE A 144 26.73 8.22 2.12
C ILE A 144 27.55 7.05 2.70
N PRO A 145 28.68 7.33 3.38
CA PRO A 145 29.47 6.30 4.04
C PRO A 145 28.72 5.74 5.25
N PHE A 146 28.79 4.43 5.46
CA PHE A 146 28.09 3.76 6.56
C PHE A 146 28.85 2.56 7.13
N LYS A 147 28.58 2.20 8.39
CA LYS A 147 29.14 0.98 9.03
C LYS A 147 28.28 -0.26 8.74
N LYS A 148 26.96 -0.13 8.80
CA LYS A 148 25.99 -1.19 8.49
C LYS A 148 24.87 -0.68 7.59
N ALA A 149 24.25 -1.59 6.84
CA ALA A 149 23.08 -1.29 6.02
C ALA A 149 21.93 -2.26 6.31
N ILE A 150 20.70 -1.75 6.24
CA ILE A 150 19.47 -2.54 6.17
C ILE A 150 18.80 -2.23 4.83
N ILE A 151 18.45 -3.29 4.10
CA ILE A 151 17.74 -3.20 2.82
C ILE A 151 16.27 -3.50 3.09
N ALA A 152 15.44 -2.46 3.06
CA ALA A 152 14.02 -2.48 3.37
C ALA A 152 13.18 -1.88 2.22
N VAL A 153 13.62 -2.10 0.98
CA VAL A 153 13.06 -1.50 -0.25
C VAL A 153 11.74 -2.12 -0.72
N GLY A 154 11.27 -3.16 -0.03
CA GLY A 154 9.96 -3.78 -0.26
C GLY A 154 9.80 -4.38 -1.66
N CYS A 155 8.56 -4.34 -2.14
CA CYS A 155 8.15 -4.89 -3.42
C CYS A 155 7.38 -3.83 -4.23
N ARG A 156 7.32 -3.99 -5.55
CA ARG A 156 6.56 -3.14 -6.47
C ARG A 156 5.49 -3.94 -7.18
N SER A 157 4.35 -3.30 -7.42
CA SER A 157 3.34 -3.85 -8.33
C SER A 157 3.86 -3.82 -9.76
N THR A 158 3.50 -4.83 -10.54
CA THR A 158 3.97 -5.03 -11.92
C THR A 158 3.24 -4.15 -12.94
N ASP A 159 2.08 -3.59 -12.58
CA ASP A 159 1.25 -2.82 -13.52
C ASP A 159 1.07 -1.35 -13.10
N ASN A 160 1.73 -0.46 -13.84
CA ASN A 160 1.59 1.00 -13.70
C ASN A 160 0.27 1.54 -14.30
N SER A 161 -0.45 0.76 -15.10
CA SER A 161 -1.63 1.23 -15.86
C SER A 161 -2.90 1.34 -15.01
N LEU A 162 -2.87 0.79 -13.80
CA LEU A 162 -4.03 0.72 -12.92
C LEU A 162 -3.84 1.54 -11.63
N LYS A 163 -3.27 2.74 -11.74
CA LYS A 163 -3.26 3.75 -10.66
C LYS A 163 -4.66 4.22 -10.22
N VAL A 164 -5.70 3.92 -11.00
CA VAL A 164 -7.06 4.36 -10.75
C VAL A 164 -7.79 3.37 -9.83
N ALA A 165 -7.66 3.61 -8.52
CA ALA A 165 -8.75 3.50 -7.53
C ALA A 165 -8.25 3.51 -6.07
N TYR A 166 -6.98 3.85 -5.83
CA TYR A 166 -6.52 4.22 -4.48
C TYR A 166 -6.95 5.65 -4.11
N GLU A 167 -6.90 6.58 -5.06
CA GLU A 167 -7.13 8.01 -4.82
C GLU A 167 -8.62 8.41 -4.66
N SER A 168 -9.56 7.51 -4.96
CA SER A 168 -11.00 7.85 -5.04
C SER A 168 -11.84 7.38 -3.86
N MET A 169 -11.27 6.66 -2.88
CA MET A 169 -11.97 6.42 -1.62
C MET A 169 -11.95 7.70 -0.77
N SER A 170 -12.92 8.60 -1.01
CA SER A 170 -13.24 9.65 -0.05
C SER A 170 -13.78 8.98 1.23
N MET A 171 -12.99 9.12 2.30
CA MET A 171 -13.15 8.48 3.60
C MET A 171 -14.40 8.92 4.39
N SER A 172 -15.14 9.91 3.89
CA SER A 172 -16.31 10.50 4.56
C SER A 172 -17.65 9.88 4.14
N GLU A 173 -17.66 8.98 3.16
CA GLU A 173 -18.88 8.37 2.60
C GLU A 173 -18.81 6.85 2.51
N PHE A 174 -18.52 6.18 3.64
CA PHE A 174 -18.49 4.73 3.71
C PHE A 174 -19.92 4.15 3.68
N LYS A 175 -20.52 4.10 2.49
CA LYS A 175 -21.80 3.44 2.21
C LYS A 175 -21.55 2.02 1.70
N PRO A 176 -22.46 1.04 1.93
CA PRO A 176 -22.41 -0.25 1.26
C PRO A 176 -22.33 -0.03 -0.26
N ARG A 177 -21.17 -0.32 -0.82
CA ARG A 177 -20.81 -0.09 -2.23
C ARG A 177 -20.36 -1.39 -2.88
N ASN A 178 -20.49 -1.47 -4.19
CA ASN A 178 -19.98 -2.56 -5.01
C ASN A 178 -18.48 -2.35 -5.22
N ILE A 179 -17.65 -3.21 -4.62
CA ILE A 179 -16.20 -3.12 -4.74
C ILE A 179 -15.71 -4.31 -5.56
N VAL A 180 -14.86 -4.04 -6.55
CA VAL A 180 -14.13 -5.07 -7.28
C VAL A 180 -12.69 -5.12 -6.79
N ILE A 181 -12.19 -6.31 -6.45
CA ILE A 181 -10.79 -6.52 -6.07
C ILE A 181 -10.10 -7.29 -7.19
N ILE A 182 -9.00 -6.77 -7.73
CA ILE A 182 -8.20 -7.42 -8.78
C ILE A 182 -7.00 -8.10 -8.11
N GLY A 183 -6.84 -9.40 -8.36
CA GLY A 183 -5.83 -10.28 -7.77
C GLY A 183 -6.40 -11.16 -6.65
N ALA A 184 -6.04 -12.44 -6.64
CA ALA A 184 -6.39 -13.40 -5.59
C ALA A 184 -5.17 -13.79 -4.75
N THR A 185 -4.68 -12.84 -3.95
CA THR A 185 -3.56 -13.05 -3.01
C THR A 185 -4.09 -13.20 -1.58
N PRO A 186 -3.34 -13.77 -0.63
CA PRO A 186 -3.75 -13.84 0.77
C PRO A 186 -4.17 -12.48 1.35
N SER A 187 -3.49 -11.40 0.94
CA SER A 187 -3.84 -10.02 1.31
C SER A 187 -5.17 -9.58 0.72
N SER A 188 -5.45 -9.89 -0.56
CA SER A 188 -6.70 -9.51 -1.20
C SER A 188 -7.90 -10.26 -0.62
N ILE A 189 -7.74 -11.54 -0.29
CA ILE A 189 -8.74 -12.35 0.43
C ILE A 189 -9.03 -11.76 1.80
N SER A 190 -8.00 -11.39 2.56
CA SER A 190 -8.15 -10.80 3.90
C SER A 190 -8.93 -9.48 3.85
N VAL A 191 -8.58 -8.59 2.90
CA VAL A 191 -9.30 -7.34 2.66
C VAL A 191 -10.75 -7.60 2.26
N ALA A 192 -11.00 -8.58 1.39
CA ALA A 192 -12.35 -8.92 0.96
C ALA A 192 -13.21 -9.42 2.14
N LEU A 193 -12.70 -10.37 2.92
CA LEU A 193 -13.41 -10.91 4.08
C LEU A 193 -13.65 -9.85 5.17
N ALA A 194 -12.77 -8.86 5.31
CA ALA A 194 -12.99 -7.78 6.25
C ALA A 194 -14.10 -6.82 5.77
N LEU A 195 -14.05 -6.41 4.49
CA LEU A 195 -15.05 -5.51 3.90
C LEU A 195 -16.44 -6.15 3.80
N SER A 196 -16.55 -7.47 3.63
CA SER A 196 -17.85 -8.16 3.61
C SER A 196 -18.57 -8.07 4.95
N LYS A 197 -17.85 -8.06 6.08
CA LYS A 197 -18.42 -7.94 7.43
C LYS A 197 -19.18 -6.63 7.64
N ILE A 198 -18.78 -5.57 6.95
CA ILE A 198 -19.41 -4.24 7.04
C ILE A 198 -20.33 -3.95 5.84
N GLY A 199 -20.81 -5.00 5.16
CA GLY A 199 -21.94 -4.93 4.24
C GLY A 199 -21.60 -4.61 2.78
N HIS A 200 -20.33 -4.61 2.38
CA HIS A 200 -19.97 -4.40 0.98
C HIS A 200 -20.31 -5.59 0.10
N LYS A 201 -20.76 -5.29 -1.12
CA LYS A 201 -20.87 -6.29 -2.17
C LYS A 201 -19.53 -6.40 -2.88
N LEU A 202 -18.90 -7.57 -2.81
CA LEU A 202 -17.54 -7.77 -3.31
C LEU A 202 -17.50 -8.72 -4.49
N THR A 203 -16.65 -8.38 -5.45
CA THR A 203 -16.25 -9.29 -6.53
C THR A 203 -14.74 -9.32 -6.62
N ILE A 204 -14.14 -10.50 -6.44
CA ILE A 204 -12.72 -10.74 -6.69
C ILE A 204 -12.57 -11.17 -8.15
N VAL A 205 -11.65 -10.55 -8.87
CA VAL A 205 -11.30 -10.87 -10.25
C VAL A 205 -9.86 -11.35 -10.25
N THR A 206 -9.60 -12.52 -10.82
CA THR A 206 -8.28 -13.16 -10.77
C THR A 206 -7.97 -13.92 -12.05
N LYS A 207 -6.68 -14.10 -12.37
CA LYS A 207 -6.25 -14.96 -13.49
C LYS A 207 -5.99 -16.39 -13.03
N GLU A 208 -5.65 -16.53 -11.76
CA GLU A 208 -5.31 -17.78 -11.12
C GLU A 208 -6.58 -18.54 -10.72
N SER A 209 -6.60 -19.85 -10.94
CA SER A 209 -7.65 -20.71 -10.41
C SER A 209 -7.51 -20.91 -8.90
N GLU A 210 -6.29 -20.91 -8.39
CA GLU A 210 -5.94 -21.13 -6.98
C GLU A 210 -5.36 -19.85 -6.34
N ILE A 211 -5.70 -19.63 -5.07
CA ILE A 211 -5.27 -18.48 -4.25
C ILE A 211 -3.89 -18.76 -3.64
N PHE A 212 -3.66 -19.99 -3.20
CA PHE A 212 -2.37 -20.45 -2.66
C PHE A 212 -1.76 -21.45 -3.63
N ASN A 213 -0.55 -21.17 -4.12
CA ASN A 213 0.13 -21.97 -5.16
C ASN A 213 1.35 -22.75 -4.63
N ASP A 214 1.55 -22.73 -3.31
CA ASP A 214 2.72 -23.25 -2.62
C ASP A 214 2.56 -24.74 -2.28
N ALA A 215 3.61 -25.53 -2.50
CA ALA A 215 3.58 -26.99 -2.57
C ALA A 215 3.22 -27.76 -1.27
N ILE A 216 3.00 -27.10 -0.13
CA ILE A 216 2.96 -27.79 1.18
C ILE A 216 1.52 -27.94 1.74
N SER A 217 0.53 -27.16 1.30
CA SER A 217 -0.88 -27.34 1.73
C SER A 217 -1.92 -26.55 0.92
N SER A 218 -1.74 -26.45 -0.41
CA SER A 218 -2.58 -25.58 -1.25
C SER A 218 -4.04 -26.04 -1.37
N GLU A 219 -4.34 -27.31 -1.62
CA GLU A 219 -5.71 -27.73 -1.98
C GLU A 219 -6.73 -27.54 -0.85
N VAL A 220 -6.48 -28.13 0.33
CA VAL A 220 -7.38 -28.01 1.49
C VAL A 220 -7.56 -26.55 1.91
N LEU A 221 -6.49 -25.75 1.84
CA LEU A 221 -6.54 -24.33 2.19
C LEU A 221 -7.35 -23.53 1.15
N ASN A 222 -7.14 -23.78 -0.15
CA ASN A 222 -7.91 -23.15 -1.22
C ASN A 222 -9.40 -23.48 -1.11
N ASP A 223 -9.76 -24.74 -0.83
CA ASP A 223 -11.15 -25.15 -0.64
C ASP A 223 -11.78 -24.48 0.58
N TYR A 224 -11.07 -24.43 1.71
CA TYR A 224 -11.52 -23.73 2.90
C TYR A 224 -11.76 -22.24 2.61
N VAL A 225 -10.81 -21.57 1.94
CA VAL A 225 -10.95 -20.16 1.59
C VAL A 225 -12.10 -19.94 0.61
N ARG A 226 -12.28 -20.79 -0.41
CA ARG A 226 -13.44 -20.72 -1.32
C ARG A 226 -14.75 -20.85 -0.58
N GLN A 227 -14.84 -21.75 0.40
CA GLN A 227 -16.02 -21.92 1.25
C GLN A 227 -16.28 -20.66 2.08
N LEU A 228 -15.25 -20.06 2.69
CA LEU A 228 -15.39 -18.81 3.45
C LEU A 228 -15.87 -17.65 2.56
N LEU A 229 -15.34 -17.54 1.34
CA LEU A 229 -15.74 -16.51 0.38
C LEU A 229 -17.20 -16.70 -0.04
N GLN A 230 -17.64 -17.94 -0.30
CA GLN A 230 -19.05 -18.25 -0.57
C GLN A 230 -19.96 -17.92 0.60
N MET A 231 -19.60 -18.33 1.83
CA MET A 231 -20.37 -18.03 3.04
C MET A 231 -20.49 -16.51 3.28
N SER A 232 -19.47 -15.76 2.88
CA SER A 232 -19.44 -14.30 2.95
C SER A 232 -20.14 -13.61 1.77
N SER A 233 -20.79 -14.36 0.87
CA SER A 233 -21.41 -13.84 -0.37
C SER A 233 -20.45 -13.05 -1.27
N ILE A 234 -19.16 -13.36 -1.20
CA ILE A 234 -18.13 -12.75 -2.05
C ILE A 234 -18.06 -13.51 -3.36
N ARG A 235 -18.27 -12.81 -4.47
CA ARG A 235 -18.17 -13.41 -5.81
C ARG A 235 -16.72 -13.50 -6.24
N ILE A 236 -16.31 -14.63 -6.82
CA ILE A 236 -15.01 -14.77 -7.49
C ILE A 236 -15.25 -14.94 -8.99
N VAL A 237 -14.48 -14.25 -9.81
CA VAL A 237 -14.48 -14.38 -11.27
C VAL A 237 -13.07 -14.64 -11.75
N THR A 238 -12.83 -15.86 -12.24
CA THR A 238 -11.57 -16.26 -12.85
C THR A 238 -11.61 -15.94 -14.34
N LEU A 239 -10.56 -15.28 -14.87
CA LEU A 239 -10.46 -14.87 -16.27
C LEU A 239 -9.14 -15.28 -16.89
N ASN A 240 -9.16 -15.66 -18.16
CA ASN A 240 -7.95 -16.06 -18.88
C ASN A 240 -7.22 -14.87 -19.54
N GLN A 241 -7.71 -13.63 -19.41
CA GLN A 241 -7.16 -12.45 -20.11
C GLN A 241 -7.23 -11.16 -19.27
N PHE A 242 -6.66 -10.08 -19.83
CA PHE A 242 -6.50 -8.77 -19.19
C PHE A 242 -7.83 -8.17 -18.68
N VAL A 243 -7.73 -7.51 -17.53
CA VAL A 243 -8.79 -6.69 -16.94
C VAL A 243 -8.60 -5.25 -17.40
N ARG A 244 -9.65 -4.62 -17.94
CA ARG A 244 -9.62 -3.19 -18.27
C ARG A 244 -10.61 -2.44 -17.39
N ILE A 245 -10.15 -1.39 -16.72
CA ILE A 245 -11.02 -0.49 -15.99
C ILE A 245 -11.40 0.65 -16.94
N SER A 246 -12.69 0.90 -17.10
CA SER A 246 -13.22 2.10 -17.74
C SER A 246 -14.12 2.85 -16.77
N GLN A 247 -14.26 4.15 -16.96
CA GLN A 247 -15.18 4.97 -16.20
C GLN A 247 -16.30 5.42 -17.14
N ASP A 248 -17.55 5.30 -16.68
CA ASP A 248 -18.69 5.88 -17.38
C ASP A 248 -18.61 7.41 -17.28
N PRO A 249 -18.47 8.14 -18.40
CA PRO A 249 -18.30 9.60 -18.36
C PRO A 249 -19.51 10.35 -17.78
N ALA A 250 -20.70 9.75 -17.84
CA ALA A 250 -21.94 10.39 -17.40
C ALA A 250 -22.22 10.15 -15.92
N THR A 251 -21.92 8.95 -15.41
CA THR A 251 -22.23 8.57 -14.01
C THR A 251 -21.02 8.51 -13.10
N GLY A 252 -19.81 8.55 -13.65
CA GLY A 252 -18.56 8.34 -12.91
C GLY A 252 -18.35 6.91 -12.42
N THR A 253 -19.27 5.98 -12.72
CA THR A 253 -19.21 4.58 -12.26
C THR A 253 -18.08 3.84 -12.96
N LEU A 254 -17.30 3.07 -12.21
CA LEU A 254 -16.26 2.23 -12.77
C LEU A 254 -16.88 0.96 -13.38
N ARG A 255 -16.38 0.56 -14.53
CA ARG A 255 -16.69 -0.71 -15.17
C ARG A 255 -15.39 -1.49 -15.31
N VAL A 256 -15.38 -2.66 -14.70
CA VAL A 256 -14.30 -3.62 -14.85
C VAL A 256 -14.70 -4.55 -15.99
N LEU A 257 -14.09 -4.34 -17.14
CA LEU A 257 -14.23 -5.17 -18.33
C LEU A 257 -13.39 -6.42 -18.15
N LEU A 258 -14.10 -7.54 -18.18
CA LEU A 258 -13.58 -8.89 -18.05
C LEU A 258 -13.59 -9.50 -19.45
N ASN A 259 -12.41 -9.64 -20.05
CA ASN A 259 -12.31 -10.25 -21.36
C ASN A 259 -12.26 -11.78 -21.21
N SER A 260 -13.22 -12.50 -21.78
CA SER A 260 -13.26 -13.96 -21.78
C SER A 260 -13.09 -14.57 -23.19
N GLY A 261 -12.60 -13.78 -24.16
CA GLY A 261 -12.34 -14.22 -25.54
C GLY A 261 -12.78 -13.19 -26.59
N PRO A 262 -12.69 -13.49 -27.90
CA PRO A 262 -12.91 -12.53 -28.99
C PRO A 262 -14.28 -11.84 -29.00
N SER A 263 -15.29 -12.43 -28.34
CA SER A 263 -16.69 -12.01 -28.48
C SER A 263 -17.44 -11.91 -27.14
N LEU A 264 -16.83 -12.27 -26.01
CA LEU A 264 -17.49 -12.28 -24.70
C LEU A 264 -16.86 -11.24 -23.76
N HIS A 265 -17.51 -10.08 -23.71
CA HIS A 265 -17.18 -9.03 -22.74
C HIS A 265 -18.13 -9.16 -21.55
N HIS A 266 -17.67 -9.78 -20.46
CA HIS A 266 -18.34 -9.61 -19.18
C HIS A 266 -17.93 -8.26 -18.59
N SER A 267 -18.86 -7.54 -17.98
CA SER A 267 -18.53 -6.30 -17.27
C SER A 267 -19.13 -6.35 -15.87
N VAL A 268 -18.33 -5.94 -14.89
CA VAL A 268 -18.78 -5.76 -13.52
C VAL A 268 -18.78 -4.27 -13.25
N LYS A 269 -19.95 -3.74 -12.89
CA LYS A 269 -20.06 -2.37 -12.39
C LYS A 269 -19.49 -2.32 -10.98
N ALA A 270 -18.65 -1.33 -10.73
CA ALA A 270 -18.00 -1.11 -9.46
C ALA A 270 -18.10 0.37 -9.09
N ASP A 271 -18.33 0.63 -7.82
CA ASP A 271 -18.21 1.96 -7.24
C ASP A 271 -16.73 2.24 -6.88
N SER A 272 -15.97 1.18 -6.58
CA SER A 272 -14.53 1.25 -6.31
C SER A 272 -13.83 -0.01 -6.79
N VAL A 273 -12.56 0.11 -7.15
CA VAL A 273 -11.70 -1.02 -7.51
C VAL A 273 -10.50 -1.05 -6.55
N ILE A 274 -10.06 -2.22 -6.11
CA ILE A 274 -8.84 -2.36 -5.29
C ILE A 274 -7.94 -3.33 -6.03
N ILE A 275 -6.65 -3.02 -6.13
CA ILE A 275 -5.71 -3.82 -6.92
C ILE A 275 -4.65 -4.37 -5.98
N MET A 276 -4.60 -5.69 -5.89
CA MET A 276 -3.79 -6.45 -4.95
C MET A 276 -3.28 -7.71 -5.64
N GLU A 277 -2.60 -7.52 -6.77
CA GLU A 277 -1.85 -8.56 -7.47
C GLU A 277 -0.47 -8.76 -6.82
N ASP A 278 0.20 -9.84 -7.23
CA ASP A 278 1.54 -10.19 -6.75
C ASP A 278 2.55 -9.06 -7.02
N ASP A 279 3.36 -8.79 -6.00
CA ASP A 279 4.43 -7.81 -6.11
C ASP A 279 5.75 -8.50 -6.43
N LEU A 280 6.57 -7.84 -7.24
CA LEU A 280 7.95 -8.25 -7.45
C LEU A 280 8.87 -7.53 -6.47
N PRO A 281 9.84 -8.21 -5.85
CA PRO A 281 10.81 -7.53 -5.01
C PRO A 281 11.60 -6.49 -5.79
N VAL A 282 11.87 -5.34 -5.17
CA VAL A 282 12.62 -4.24 -5.80
C VAL A 282 14.12 -4.47 -5.64
N PHE A 283 14.67 -5.41 -6.41
CA PHE A 283 16.12 -5.66 -6.43
C PHE A 283 16.84 -4.87 -7.53
N SER A 284 16.12 -4.41 -8.55
CA SER A 284 16.67 -3.52 -9.56
C SER A 284 17.02 -2.16 -8.94
N GLU A 285 18.12 -1.55 -9.38
CA GLU A 285 18.55 -0.18 -9.03
C GLU A 285 19.19 -0.01 -7.64
N ILE A 286 19.12 -0.99 -6.74
CA ILE A 286 19.65 -0.87 -5.36
C ILE A 286 21.13 -1.26 -5.22
N GLY A 287 21.78 -1.77 -6.29
CA GLY A 287 23.23 -1.96 -6.34
C GLY A 287 23.79 -3.11 -5.51
N LEU A 288 23.03 -4.20 -5.34
CA LEU A 288 23.44 -5.39 -4.59
C LEU A 288 24.80 -5.96 -5.07
N ASP A 289 25.01 -6.05 -6.38
CA ASP A 289 26.25 -6.58 -6.95
C ASP A 289 27.50 -5.79 -6.51
N SER A 290 27.36 -4.47 -6.36
CA SER A 290 28.45 -3.59 -5.92
C SER A 290 28.75 -3.75 -4.42
N ALA A 291 27.78 -4.22 -3.62
CA ALA A 291 27.98 -4.48 -2.21
C ALA A 291 28.72 -5.81 -1.94
N GLU A 292 28.71 -6.75 -2.90
CA GLU A 292 29.35 -8.07 -2.78
C GLU A 292 30.83 -8.08 -3.23
N GLN A 293 31.30 -7.04 -3.93
CA GLN A 293 32.69 -6.99 -4.40
C GLN A 293 33.66 -6.78 -3.22
N LYS A 294 34.61 -7.73 -3.08
CA LYS A 294 35.63 -7.81 -2.03
C LYS A 294 36.72 -6.76 -2.15
#